data_AF-A0A6I6GAN8-F1
#
_entry.id   AF-A0A6I6GAN8-F1
#
_cell.length_a   1.000
_cell.length_b   1.000
_cell.length_c   1.000
_cell.angle_alpha   90.00
_cell.angle_beta   90.00
_cell.angle_gamma   90.00
#
_symmetry.space_group_name_H-M   'P 1'
#
loop_
_entity.id
_entity.type
_entity.pdbx_description
1 polymer ?
#
loop_
_entity_poly.entity_id
_entity_poly.type
_entity_poly.pdbx_seq_one_letter_code
_entity_poly.pdbx_strand_id
1 'polypeptide(L)'
;MKKMFDYTLLLMVACLLVACQSNQRTNTATTAKDSTVLITTGLGLEPDLAAADSISILFYKHPFTDDKEQYTRFYTSYQTTTDTVLTLLKENMAQPFTEDSLRDCRSEGKMFVYSKGKVAQTIYFTTQSAACTHLYFINTGRYYYFPFQAVLQQRLIALKTLAK
;
A
#
# COMPACT_ATOMS: atom_id res chain seq x y z
N MET A 1 -64.16 32.20 -10.96
CA MET A 1 -62.78 31.94 -10.50
C MET A 1 -62.44 30.46 -10.68
N LYS A 2 -62.01 30.02 -11.88
CA LYS A 2 -61.54 28.64 -12.14
C LYS A 2 -60.93 28.42 -13.55
N LYS A 3 -60.26 29.43 -14.14
CA LYS A 3 -59.67 29.33 -15.50
C LYS A 3 -58.32 30.04 -15.67
N MET A 4 -57.51 30.15 -14.60
CA MET A 4 -56.18 30.77 -14.67
C MET A 4 -55.03 29.84 -14.23
N PHE A 5 -55.32 28.61 -13.81
CA PHE A 5 -54.31 27.69 -13.25
C PHE A 5 -53.77 26.65 -14.27
N ASP A 6 -54.36 26.56 -15.46
CA ASP A 6 -54.02 25.52 -16.45
C ASP A 6 -52.93 25.94 -17.46
N TYR A 7 -52.68 27.24 -17.64
CA TYR A 7 -51.74 27.70 -18.67
C TYR A 7 -50.27 27.74 -18.21
N THR A 8 -50.02 27.77 -16.90
CA THR A 8 -48.67 27.76 -16.33
C THR A 8 -48.03 26.37 -16.32
N LEU A 9 -48.83 25.30 -16.24
CA LEU A 9 -48.31 23.92 -16.28
C LEU A 9 -47.92 23.51 -17.72
N LEU A 10 -48.67 23.98 -18.72
CA LEU A 10 -48.37 23.71 -20.13
C LEU A 10 -47.10 24.41 -20.63
N LEU A 11 -46.76 25.58 -20.05
CA LEU A 11 -45.55 26.33 -20.42
C LEU A 11 -44.26 25.67 -19.88
N MET A 12 -44.30 25.05 -18.70
CA MET A 12 -43.12 24.36 -18.14
C MET A 12 -42.75 23.07 -18.89
N VAL A 13 -43.73 22.34 -19.42
CA VAL A 13 -43.48 21.09 -20.16
C VAL A 13 -42.86 21.37 -21.53
N ALA A 14 -43.20 22.49 -22.17
CA ALA A 14 -42.60 22.90 -23.44
C ALA A 14 -41.11 23.28 -23.30
N CYS A 15 -40.71 23.89 -22.18
CA CYS A 15 -39.31 24.24 -21.93
C CYS A 15 -38.40 23.02 -21.71
N LEU A 16 -38.92 21.92 -21.18
CA LEU A 16 -38.16 20.67 -20.97
C LEU A 16 -37.86 19.94 -22.29
N LEU A 17 -38.68 20.12 -23.33
CA LEU A 17 -38.48 19.46 -24.62
C LEU A 17 -37.45 20.19 -25.52
N VAL A 18 -37.22 21.49 -25.31
CA VAL A 18 -36.23 22.27 -26.08
C VAL A 18 -34.81 22.11 -25.53
N ALA A 19 -34.66 21.76 -24.24
CA ALA A 19 -33.34 21.56 -23.62
C ALA A 19 -32.61 20.27 -24.05
N CYS A 20 -33.28 19.35 -24.77
CA CYS A 20 -32.68 18.09 -25.21
C CYS A 20 -32.21 18.08 -26.68
N GLN A 21 -32.36 19.16 -27.45
CA GLN A 21 -31.93 19.20 -28.85
C GLN A 21 -30.86 20.27 -29.10
N SER A 22 -29.71 20.12 -28.44
CA SER A 22 -28.50 20.83 -28.82
C SER A 22 -27.28 20.14 -28.21
N ASN A 23 -26.81 19.10 -28.89
CA ASN A 23 -25.40 18.70 -28.92
C ASN A 23 -25.26 17.48 -29.85
N GLN A 24 -25.18 17.73 -31.16
CA GLN A 24 -24.46 16.80 -32.03
C GLN A 24 -22.97 16.90 -31.66
N ARG A 25 -22.57 16.15 -30.63
CA ARG A 25 -21.16 15.77 -30.47
C ARG A 25 -20.85 14.82 -31.61
N THR A 26 -20.00 15.27 -32.51
CA THR A 26 -19.25 14.41 -33.44
C THR A 26 -18.67 13.25 -32.63
N ASN A 27 -19.19 12.06 -32.86
CA ASN A 27 -18.61 10.82 -32.36
C ASN A 27 -17.31 10.56 -33.11
N THR A 28 -16.25 11.29 -32.77
CA THR A 28 -14.92 10.73 -32.91
C THR A 28 -14.86 9.63 -31.87
N ALA A 29 -14.95 8.38 -32.31
CA ALA A 29 -14.66 7.22 -31.49
C ALA A 29 -13.18 7.28 -31.12
N THR A 30 -12.85 8.11 -30.12
CA THR A 30 -11.62 7.99 -29.38
C THR A 30 -11.80 6.73 -28.57
N THR A 31 -11.32 5.61 -29.11
CA THR A 31 -11.14 4.38 -28.34
C THR A 31 -10.34 4.79 -27.11
N ALA A 32 -11.01 4.90 -25.96
CA ALA A 32 -10.33 5.05 -24.70
C ALA A 32 -9.47 3.78 -24.58
N LYS A 33 -8.16 3.93 -24.81
CA LYS A 33 -7.21 2.93 -24.34
C LYS A 33 -7.30 2.98 -22.83
N ASP A 34 -8.18 2.15 -22.29
CA ASP A 34 -8.17 1.77 -20.88
C ASP A 34 -6.89 0.95 -20.67
N SER A 35 -5.76 1.65 -20.63
CA SER A 35 -4.49 1.06 -20.25
C SER A 35 -4.56 0.88 -18.74
N THR A 36 -5.09 -0.28 -18.32
CA THR A 36 -4.94 -0.74 -16.94
C THR A 36 -3.44 -0.88 -16.68
N VAL A 37 -2.87 0.10 -15.98
CA VAL A 37 -1.47 0.03 -15.54
C VAL A 37 -1.39 -1.12 -14.55
N LEU A 38 -0.74 -2.21 -14.95
CA LEU A 38 -0.53 -3.35 -14.06
C LEU A 38 0.48 -2.95 -12.98
N ILE A 39 -0.02 -2.74 -11.76
CA ILE A 39 0.83 -2.48 -10.60
C ILE A 39 1.37 -3.82 -10.11
N THR A 40 2.68 -4.00 -10.16
CA THR A 40 3.35 -5.25 -9.78
C THR A 40 4.34 -5.09 -8.64
N THR A 41 4.63 -3.86 -8.19
CA THR A 41 5.66 -3.57 -7.19
C THR A 41 5.06 -2.87 -5.97
N GLY A 42 5.76 -2.95 -4.85
CA GLY A 42 5.36 -2.30 -3.60
C GLY A 42 5.42 -0.78 -3.71
N LEU A 43 6.40 -0.25 -4.46
CA LEU A 43 6.51 1.19 -4.73
C LEU A 43 5.39 1.71 -5.63
N GLY A 44 4.85 0.86 -6.52
CA GLY A 44 3.68 1.21 -7.33
C GLY A 44 2.36 1.16 -6.55
N LEU A 45 2.24 0.21 -5.61
CA LEU A 45 1.08 0.10 -4.71
C LEU A 45 1.03 1.22 -3.65
N GLU A 46 2.19 1.63 -3.16
CA GLU A 46 2.33 2.63 -2.11
C GLU A 46 3.33 3.73 -2.54
N PRO A 47 2.88 4.76 -3.27
CA PRO A 47 3.76 5.80 -3.78
C PRO A 47 4.50 6.58 -2.68
N ASP A 48 3.89 6.74 -1.51
CA ASP A 48 4.53 7.41 -0.36
C ASP A 48 5.75 6.64 0.16
N LEU A 49 5.82 5.33 -0.10
CA LEU A 49 7.00 4.51 0.21
C LEU A 49 8.22 4.89 -0.64
N ALA A 50 8.01 5.29 -1.90
CA ALA A 50 9.08 5.79 -2.75
C ALA A 50 9.65 7.12 -2.21
N ALA A 51 8.78 7.95 -1.64
CA ALA A 51 9.11 9.23 -1.01
C ALA A 51 9.52 9.11 0.48
N ALA A 52 9.75 7.89 0.98
CA ALA A 52 10.11 7.68 2.38
C ALA A 52 11.46 8.33 2.72
N ASP A 53 11.53 8.94 3.91
CA ASP A 53 12.68 9.70 4.43
C ASP A 53 13.25 9.14 5.74
N SER A 54 12.50 8.29 6.42
CA SER A 54 12.89 7.74 7.72
C SER A 54 12.23 6.40 7.99
N ILE A 55 12.85 5.62 8.86
CA ILE A 55 12.40 4.27 9.18
C ILE A 55 12.65 3.95 10.66
N SER A 56 11.67 3.30 11.28
CA SER A 56 11.78 2.69 12.60
C SER A 56 11.59 1.18 12.47
N ILE A 57 12.59 0.43 12.89
CA ILE A 57 12.63 -1.03 12.76
C ILE A 57 12.45 -1.62 14.15
N LEU A 58 11.46 -2.48 14.31
CA LEU A 58 11.23 -3.25 15.52
C LEU A 58 11.65 -4.69 15.27
N PHE A 59 12.47 -5.23 16.16
CA PHE A 59 12.89 -6.62 16.16
C PHE A 59 12.27 -7.33 17.38
N TYR A 60 11.46 -8.35 17.15
CA TYR A 60 10.90 -9.13 18.25
C TYR A 60 12.00 -9.96 18.92
N LYS A 61 11.97 -10.07 20.25
CA LYS A 61 12.98 -10.81 21.02
C LYS A 61 12.85 -12.31 20.84
N HIS A 62 11.63 -12.82 20.76
CA HIS A 62 11.32 -14.25 20.64
C HIS A 62 10.31 -14.50 19.51
N PRO A 63 10.67 -14.24 18.24
CA PRO A 63 9.71 -14.26 17.13
C PRO A 63 9.14 -15.66 16.82
N PHE A 64 9.83 -16.71 17.24
CA PHE A 64 9.51 -18.10 16.89
C PHE A 64 9.15 -18.97 18.08
N THR A 65 8.90 -18.37 19.26
CA THR A 65 8.40 -19.10 20.43
C THR A 65 6.94 -19.51 20.23
N ASP A 66 6.49 -20.61 20.81
CA ASP A 66 5.08 -21.02 20.73
C ASP A 66 4.15 -20.07 21.52
N ASP A 67 4.70 -19.34 22.49
CA ASP A 67 3.98 -18.35 23.29
C ASP A 67 3.51 -17.14 22.44
N LYS A 68 2.21 -17.14 22.13
CA LYS A 68 1.56 -16.08 21.34
C LYS A 68 1.56 -14.72 22.02
N GLU A 69 1.65 -14.67 23.35
CA GLU A 69 1.62 -13.42 24.10
C GLU A 69 2.97 -12.73 24.11
N GLN A 70 4.07 -13.49 24.21
CA GLN A 70 5.41 -12.93 24.23
C GLN A 70 5.87 -12.41 22.86
N TYR A 71 5.38 -13.03 21.80
CA TYR A 71 5.82 -12.84 20.42
C TYR A 71 5.93 -11.36 19.99
N THR A 72 4.92 -10.52 20.25
CA THR A 72 4.97 -9.09 19.89
C THR A 72 5.23 -8.15 21.06
N ARG A 73 5.15 -8.62 22.31
CA ARG A 73 5.24 -7.76 23.51
C ARG A 73 6.67 -7.27 23.77
N PHE A 74 7.66 -8.11 23.48
CA PHE A 74 9.05 -7.78 23.73
C PHE A 74 9.82 -7.57 22.44
N TYR A 75 10.31 -6.36 22.24
CA TYR A 75 11.10 -5.98 21.08
C TYR A 75 12.25 -5.06 21.45
N THR A 76 13.22 -4.96 20.55
CA THR A 76 14.17 -3.85 20.49
C THR A 76 13.87 -3.02 19.24
N SER A 77 14.31 -1.78 19.22
CA SER A 77 14.06 -0.88 18.09
C SER A 77 15.33 -0.19 17.60
N TYR A 78 15.36 0.08 16.31
CA TYR A 78 16.39 0.86 15.65
C TYR A 78 15.72 1.90 14.76
N GLN A 79 15.98 3.18 15.00
CA GLN A 79 15.47 4.26 14.15
C GLN A 79 16.60 4.90 13.37
N THR A 80 16.33 5.26 12.12
CA THR A 80 17.29 5.99 11.31
C THR A 80 16.62 6.81 10.22
N THR A 81 17.29 7.90 9.87
CA THR A 81 17.04 8.73 8.67
C THR A 81 18.12 8.48 7.62
N THR A 82 19.07 7.57 7.88
CA THR A 82 20.16 7.28 6.94
C THR A 82 19.63 6.54 5.73
N ASP A 83 20.16 6.92 4.56
CA ASP A 83 19.64 6.46 3.29
C ASP A 83 19.93 4.97 3.03
N THR A 84 20.98 4.38 3.60
CA THR A 84 21.41 3.02 3.23
C THR A 84 20.33 1.95 3.42
N VAL A 85 19.67 1.88 4.58
CA VAL A 85 18.65 0.85 4.82
C VAL A 85 17.34 1.16 4.08
N LEU A 86 17.02 2.46 3.92
CA LEU A 86 15.85 2.91 3.16
C LEU A 86 16.00 2.60 1.68
N THR A 87 17.17 2.85 1.10
CA THR A 87 17.49 2.55 -0.30
C THR A 87 17.42 1.04 -0.56
N LEU A 88 18.05 0.22 0.29
CA LEU A 88 17.96 -1.24 0.18
C LEU A 88 16.50 -1.75 0.30
N LEU A 89 15.70 -1.12 1.17
CA LEU A 89 14.29 -1.45 1.29
C LEU A 89 13.51 -1.07 0.03
N LYS A 90 13.72 0.13 -0.52
CA LYS A 90 13.07 0.57 -1.77
C LYS A 90 13.46 -0.33 -2.94
N GLU A 91 14.73 -0.72 -3.06
CA GLU A 91 15.21 -1.69 -4.05
C GLU A 91 14.53 -3.05 -3.88
N ASN A 92 14.30 -3.51 -2.65
CA ASN A 92 13.53 -4.72 -2.38
C ASN A 92 12.06 -4.57 -2.77
N MET A 93 11.44 -3.41 -2.51
CA MET A 93 10.03 -3.14 -2.82
C MET A 93 9.77 -2.85 -4.31
N ALA A 94 10.83 -2.59 -5.07
CA ALA A 94 10.78 -2.51 -6.53
C ALA A 94 10.68 -3.90 -7.19
N GLN A 95 10.87 -4.99 -6.44
CA GLN A 95 10.65 -6.34 -6.95
C GLN A 95 9.15 -6.63 -7.12
N PRO A 96 8.79 -7.52 -8.05
CA PRO A 96 7.42 -7.98 -8.18
C PRO A 96 6.90 -8.62 -6.88
N PHE A 97 5.68 -8.29 -6.49
CA PHE A 97 5.00 -8.96 -5.38
C PHE A 97 4.19 -10.18 -5.85
N THR A 98 3.85 -11.02 -4.90
CA THR A 98 2.76 -12.00 -5.00
C THR A 98 1.65 -11.59 -4.04
N GLU A 99 0.43 -11.44 -4.52
CA GLU A 99 -0.74 -11.29 -3.66
C GLU A 99 -1.19 -12.67 -3.19
N ASP A 100 -1.46 -12.81 -1.90
CA ASP A 100 -1.83 -14.10 -1.29
C ASP A 100 -2.70 -13.89 -0.04
N SER A 101 -3.24 -14.98 0.48
CA SER A 101 -3.80 -15.03 1.82
C SER A 101 -2.71 -14.91 2.90
N LEU A 102 -3.12 -14.64 4.14
CA LEU A 102 -2.19 -14.60 5.27
C LEU A 102 -1.49 -15.96 5.43
N ARG A 103 -0.19 -15.98 5.18
CA ARG A 103 0.67 -17.15 5.38
C ARG A 103 0.87 -17.46 6.86
N ASP A 104 0.97 -18.74 7.18
CA ASP A 104 1.35 -19.22 8.52
C ASP A 104 2.86 -19.08 8.76
N CYS A 105 3.33 -17.84 8.68
CA CYS A 105 4.71 -17.46 8.91
C CYS A 105 4.75 -16.36 9.97
N ARG A 106 5.47 -16.58 11.06
CA ARG A 106 5.64 -15.54 12.07
C ARG A 106 6.66 -14.51 11.58
N SER A 107 6.34 -13.24 11.77
CA SER A 107 7.25 -12.13 11.48
C SER A 107 8.35 -12.06 12.55
N GLU A 108 9.57 -11.75 12.14
CA GLU A 108 10.67 -11.48 13.08
C GLU A 108 10.67 -10.05 13.60
N GLY A 109 9.94 -9.19 12.91
CA GLY A 109 9.84 -7.79 13.22
C GLY A 109 8.99 -7.08 12.20
N LYS A 110 8.97 -5.75 12.33
CA LYS A 110 8.29 -4.86 11.40
C LYS A 110 9.03 -3.53 11.29
N MET A 111 8.87 -2.90 10.15
CA MET A 111 9.44 -1.62 9.79
C MET A 111 8.29 -0.64 9.62
N PHE A 112 8.28 0.42 10.41
CA PHE A 112 7.47 1.60 10.16
C PHE A 112 8.27 2.52 9.26
N VAL A 113 7.82 2.68 8.03
CA VAL A 113 8.45 3.53 7.04
C VAL A 113 7.68 4.84 6.98
N TYR A 114 8.39 5.96 7.05
CA TYR A 114 7.78 7.28 7.15
C TYR A 114 8.13 8.14 5.94
N SER A 115 7.17 8.98 5.55
CA SER A 115 7.37 10.11 4.64
C SER A 115 6.74 11.35 5.27
N LYS A 116 7.53 12.42 5.39
CA LYS A 116 7.10 13.72 5.93
C LYS A 116 6.45 13.58 7.32
N GLY A 117 7.03 12.73 8.17
CA GLY A 117 6.57 12.48 9.54
C GLY A 117 5.29 11.63 9.66
N LYS A 118 4.75 11.10 8.54
CA LYS A 118 3.61 10.18 8.52
C LYS A 118 4.07 8.79 8.16
N VAL A 119 3.44 7.77 8.72
CA VAL A 119 3.70 6.37 8.33
C VAL A 119 3.18 6.18 6.90
N ALA A 120 4.10 5.96 5.97
CA ALA A 120 3.79 5.59 4.59
C ALA A 120 3.37 4.12 4.52
N GLN A 121 4.10 3.24 5.21
CA GLN A 121 3.76 1.81 5.26
C GLN A 121 4.35 1.12 6.50
N THR A 122 3.68 0.06 6.95
CA THR A 122 4.23 -0.93 7.88
C THR A 122 4.59 -2.20 7.11
N ILE A 123 5.87 -2.54 7.09
CA ILE A 123 6.40 -3.71 6.37
C ILE A 123 6.87 -4.73 7.38
N TYR A 124 6.36 -5.95 7.28
CA TYR A 124 6.73 -7.09 8.10
C TYR A 124 7.81 -7.91 7.39
N PHE A 125 8.69 -8.55 8.16
CA PHE A 125 9.74 -9.38 7.59
C PHE A 125 9.92 -10.67 8.40
N THR A 126 10.35 -11.75 7.75
CA THR A 126 10.64 -13.03 8.37
C THR A 126 11.67 -13.81 7.58
N THR A 127 12.47 -14.61 8.29
CA THR A 127 13.42 -15.62 7.79
C THR A 127 13.26 -16.96 8.53
N GLN A 128 12.07 -17.23 9.09
CA GLN A 128 11.78 -18.40 9.92
C GLN A 128 12.18 -19.74 9.26
N SER A 129 11.99 -19.85 7.95
CA SER A 129 12.29 -21.03 7.16
C SER A 129 12.45 -20.67 5.69
N ALA A 130 12.87 -21.62 4.85
CA ALA A 130 12.93 -21.42 3.40
C ALA A 130 11.58 -20.97 2.79
N ALA A 131 10.45 -21.45 3.30
CA ALA A 131 9.11 -21.03 2.87
C ALA A 131 8.67 -19.68 3.49
N CYS A 132 9.25 -19.32 4.65
CA CYS A 132 8.97 -18.10 5.39
C CYS A 132 10.17 -17.14 5.33
N THR A 133 10.67 -16.86 4.13
CA THR A 133 11.73 -15.87 3.89
C THR A 133 11.22 -14.80 2.92
N HIS A 134 10.58 -13.77 3.46
CA HIS A 134 9.90 -12.73 2.68
C HIS A 134 9.70 -11.45 3.49
N LEU A 135 9.42 -10.36 2.77
CA LEU A 135 8.77 -9.19 3.34
C LEU A 135 7.30 -9.21 2.94
N TYR A 136 6.42 -8.60 3.72
CA TYR A 136 5.07 -8.32 3.27
C TYR A 136 4.51 -7.05 3.91
N PHE A 137 3.53 -6.45 3.26
CA PHE A 137 2.69 -5.44 3.88
C PHE A 137 1.23 -5.69 3.54
N ILE A 138 0.36 -5.02 4.30
CA ILE A 138 -1.08 -5.06 4.08
C ILE A 138 -1.48 -3.75 3.41
N ASN A 139 -2.15 -3.82 2.27
CA ASN A 139 -2.76 -2.65 1.63
C ASN A 139 -4.18 -3.03 1.21
N THR A 140 -5.15 -2.16 1.51
CA THR A 140 -6.58 -2.39 1.22
C THR A 140 -7.13 -3.75 1.67
N GLY A 141 -6.60 -4.30 2.77
CA GLY A 141 -7.01 -5.59 3.35
C GLY A 141 -6.41 -6.83 2.67
N ARG A 142 -5.54 -6.65 1.67
CA ARG A 142 -4.82 -7.72 0.96
C ARG A 142 -3.36 -7.79 1.41
N TYR A 143 -2.77 -8.97 1.30
CA TYR A 143 -1.38 -9.23 1.68
C TYR A 143 -0.49 -9.31 0.44
N TYR A 144 0.56 -8.49 0.41
CA TYR A 144 1.49 -8.43 -0.71
C TYR A 144 2.86 -8.88 -0.25
N TYR A 145 3.33 -10.00 -0.81
CA TYR A 145 4.57 -10.67 -0.43
C TYR A 145 5.69 -10.37 -1.42
N PHE A 146 6.86 -10.05 -0.90
CA PHE A 146 8.05 -9.72 -1.67
C PHE A 146 9.18 -10.70 -1.36
N PRO A 147 9.98 -11.10 -2.36
CA PRO A 147 11.20 -11.85 -2.10
C PRO A 147 12.12 -11.02 -1.20
N PHE A 148 12.77 -11.66 -0.24
CA PHE A 148 13.67 -10.98 0.68
C PHE A 148 15.08 -10.97 0.12
N GLN A 149 15.57 -9.82 -0.34
CA GLN A 149 16.91 -9.72 -0.90
C GLN A 149 17.97 -9.91 0.19
N ALA A 150 18.99 -10.72 -0.12
CA ALA A 150 20.04 -11.09 0.83
C ALA A 150 20.79 -9.87 1.42
N VAL A 151 21.02 -8.83 0.62
CA VAL A 151 21.71 -7.61 1.08
C VAL A 151 20.90 -6.88 2.17
N LEU A 152 19.58 -6.76 1.97
CA LEU A 152 18.70 -6.18 2.99
C LEU A 152 18.60 -7.08 4.23
N GLN A 153 18.49 -8.40 4.05
CA GLN A 153 18.51 -9.36 5.16
C GLN A 153 19.76 -9.17 6.04
N GLN A 154 20.94 -9.18 5.43
CA GLN A 154 22.21 -8.98 6.12
C GLN A 154 22.27 -7.63 6.83
N ARG A 155 21.77 -6.57 6.19
CA ARG A 155 21.68 -5.26 6.83
C ARG A 155 20.78 -5.28 8.07
N LEU A 156 19.62 -5.92 7.99
CA LEU A 156 18.70 -6.03 9.13
C LEU A 156 19.30 -6.86 10.28
N ILE A 157 20.03 -7.95 9.98
CA ILE A 157 20.76 -8.73 10.97
C ILE A 157 21.80 -7.84 11.69
N ALA A 158 22.55 -7.04 10.94
CA ALA A 158 23.53 -6.11 11.53
C ALA A 158 22.87 -5.02 12.39
N LEU A 159 21.71 -4.49 11.97
CA LEU A 159 20.99 -3.48 12.74
C LEU A 159 20.36 -4.04 14.01
N LYS A 160 19.96 -5.31 14.02
CA LYS A 160 19.38 -5.98 15.20
C LYS A 160 20.33 -5.95 16.40
N THR A 161 21.65 -6.03 16.17
CA THR A 161 22.65 -5.99 17.26
C THR A 161 22.84 -4.59 17.85
N LEU A 162 22.41 -3.55 17.13
CA LEU A 162 22.50 -2.14 17.52
C LEU A 162 21.18 -1.62 18.12
N ALA A 163 20.09 -2.39 17.97
CA ALA A 163 18.76 -2.02 18.43
C ALA A 163 18.67 -2.04 19.97
N LYS A 164 17.89 -1.13 20.53
CA LYS A 164 17.69 -0.98 21.98
C LYS A 164 16.24 -1.19 22.39
#